data_AF-M4PZD9-F1
#
_entry.id   AF-M4PZD9-F1
#
_cell.length_a   1.000
_cell.length_b   1.000
_cell.length_c   1.000
_cell.angle_alpha   90.00
_cell.angle_beta   90.00
_cell.angle_gamma   90.00
#
_symmetry.space_group_name_H-M   'P 1'
#
loop_
_entity.id
_entity.type
_entity.pdbx_description
1 polymer ?
#
loop_
_entity_poly.entity_id
_entity_poly.type
_entity_poly.pdbx_seq_one_letter_code
_entity_poly.pdbx_strand_id
1 'polypeptide(L)'
;MTMAFPDFLSVCPIFAEGRNKQLSAMNEEEFRNEGPREEDMIRYAGHYDDNAFWEKLKKFGRKAGIKVVYAALLLYYVLKSPGTSGKDRAKILGALGYFLLPIDLIPDFLPIAGYTDDLAALTWGIYCVMKSITPEVKANAAAKLHEWFGDFDDSLLELFFEKFGKKKD
;
A
#
# COMPACT_ATOMS: atom_id res chain seq x y z
N MET A 1 -19.59 -25.77 -5.53
CA MET A 1 -18.72 -24.75 -6.15
C MET A 1 -17.81 -24.21 -5.06
N THR A 2 -16.74 -24.95 -4.82
CA THR A 2 -15.77 -24.70 -3.74
C THR A 2 -14.77 -23.67 -4.26
N MET A 3 -14.72 -22.48 -3.65
CA MET A 3 -13.71 -21.48 -3.96
C MET A 3 -12.34 -22.04 -3.57
N ALA A 4 -11.45 -22.17 -4.54
CA ALA A 4 -10.04 -22.45 -4.29
C ALA A 4 -9.42 -21.21 -3.64
N PHE A 5 -8.98 -21.35 -2.39
CA PHE A 5 -8.09 -20.38 -1.76
C PHE A 5 -6.77 -20.39 -2.55
N PRO A 6 -6.24 -19.25 -3.01
CA PRO A 6 -4.93 -19.21 -3.64
C PRO A 6 -3.84 -19.65 -2.65
N ASP A 7 -2.86 -20.39 -3.18
CA ASP A 7 -1.77 -21.00 -2.41
C ASP A 7 -1.06 -19.97 -1.54
N PHE A 8 -1.24 -20.11 -0.23
CA PHE A 8 -0.64 -19.28 0.83
C PHE A 8 0.91 -19.21 0.74
N LEU A 9 1.51 -20.11 -0.03
CA LEU A 9 2.95 -20.28 -0.22
C LEU A 9 3.59 -19.27 -1.18
N SER A 10 2.84 -18.54 -2.02
CA SER A 10 3.43 -17.52 -2.90
C SER A 10 3.70 -16.18 -2.20
N VAL A 11 3.17 -16.00 -0.97
CA VAL A 11 3.13 -14.69 -0.28
C VAL A 11 4.10 -14.63 0.91
N CYS A 12 4.56 -15.78 1.42
CA CYS A 12 5.46 -15.84 2.58
C CYS A 12 6.89 -16.27 2.19
N PRO A 13 7.84 -15.34 1.99
CA PRO A 13 9.26 -15.68 1.81
C PRO A 13 9.91 -16.25 3.09
N ILE A 14 9.17 -16.32 4.21
CA ILE A 14 9.65 -16.77 5.53
C ILE A 14 9.94 -18.29 5.56
N PHE A 15 9.43 -19.08 4.60
CA PHE A 15 9.71 -20.52 4.51
C PHE A 15 11.07 -20.85 3.85
N ALA A 16 11.79 -19.84 3.35
CA ALA A 16 13.09 -20.02 2.69
C ALA A 16 14.30 -19.85 3.64
N GLU A 17 14.11 -19.23 4.82
CA GLU A 17 15.20 -18.94 5.76
C GLU A 17 15.55 -20.18 6.60
N GLY A 18 16.29 -21.10 5.99
CA GLY A 18 16.81 -22.31 6.65
C GLY A 18 17.12 -23.47 5.70
N ARG A 19 16.62 -23.45 4.46
CA ARG A 19 16.74 -24.57 3.50
C ARG A 19 17.52 -24.22 2.22
N ASN A 20 18.55 -23.37 2.35
CA ASN A 20 19.28 -22.74 1.23
C ASN A 20 20.17 -23.70 0.38
N LYS A 21 19.87 -25.00 0.35
CA LYS A 21 20.54 -25.98 -0.54
C LYS A 21 19.66 -27.15 -0.99
N GLN A 22 18.63 -27.53 -0.22
CA GLN A 22 17.71 -28.62 -0.60
C GLN A 22 16.47 -28.13 -1.35
N LEU A 23 15.99 -26.90 -1.09
CA LEU A 23 14.76 -26.40 -1.72
C LEU A 23 14.88 -26.22 -3.24
N SER A 24 16.07 -25.86 -3.72
CA SER A 24 16.34 -25.64 -5.14
C SER A 24 16.46 -26.94 -5.95
N ALA A 25 16.40 -28.10 -5.30
CA ALA A 25 16.56 -29.42 -5.93
C ALA A 25 15.27 -30.27 -5.90
N MET A 26 14.20 -29.79 -5.27
CA MET A 26 12.94 -30.51 -5.13
C MET A 26 12.00 -30.20 -6.29
N ASN A 27 11.30 -31.22 -6.79
CA ASN A 27 10.28 -31.04 -7.81
C ASN A 27 8.94 -30.57 -7.17
N GLU A 28 8.04 -30.03 -7.99
CA GLU A 28 6.74 -29.50 -7.54
C GLU A 28 5.86 -30.57 -6.85
N GLU A 29 6.09 -31.84 -7.16
CA GLU A 29 5.31 -32.97 -6.64
C GLU A 29 5.79 -33.41 -5.24
N GLU A 30 7.11 -33.41 -5.00
CA GLU A 30 7.72 -33.61 -3.68
C GLU A 30 7.37 -32.47 -2.74
N PHE A 31 7.42 -31.22 -3.21
CA PHE A 31 7.05 -30.06 -2.42
C PHE A 31 5.57 -30.07 -2.02
N ARG A 32 4.69 -30.56 -2.90
CA ARG A 32 3.25 -30.73 -2.63
C ARG A 32 2.98 -31.83 -1.59
N ASN A 33 3.80 -32.87 -1.56
CA ASN A 33 3.66 -34.00 -0.63
C ASN A 33 4.35 -33.74 0.72
N GLU A 34 5.33 -32.83 0.79
CA GLU A 34 5.88 -32.28 2.03
C GLU A 34 5.01 -31.13 2.56
N GLY A 35 3.82 -31.47 3.06
CA GLY A 35 3.01 -30.52 3.82
C GLY A 35 3.78 -29.92 5.02
N PRO A 36 3.36 -28.76 5.54
CA PRO A 36 4.04 -28.11 6.67
C PRO A 36 4.12 -29.09 7.85
N ARG A 37 5.33 -29.31 8.37
CA ARG A 37 5.55 -30.23 9.48
C ARG A 37 4.79 -29.72 10.71
N GLU A 38 4.19 -30.62 11.45
CA GLU A 38 3.38 -30.30 12.64
C GLU A 38 4.18 -29.52 13.70
N GLU A 39 5.48 -29.79 13.81
CA GLU A 39 6.43 -29.05 14.64
C GLU A 39 6.57 -27.56 14.25
N ASP A 40 6.54 -27.25 12.95
CA ASP A 40 6.59 -25.89 12.44
C ASP A 40 5.27 -25.17 12.78
N MET A 41 4.12 -25.84 12.60
CA MET A 41 2.81 -25.28 12.97
C MET A 41 2.67 -25.01 14.49
N ILE A 42 3.16 -25.92 15.34
CA ILE A 42 3.13 -25.76 16.81
C ILE A 42 4.00 -24.57 17.27
N ARG A 43 5.17 -24.38 16.64
CA ARG A 43 6.08 -23.27 16.95
C ARG A 43 5.45 -21.91 16.67
N TYR A 44 4.66 -21.79 15.60
CA TYR A 44 4.00 -20.52 15.24
C TYR A 44 2.67 -20.32 15.97
N ALA A 45 1.93 -21.40 16.28
CA ALA A 45 0.71 -21.33 17.08
C ALA A 45 0.96 -20.72 18.47
N GLY A 46 2.14 -20.95 19.07
CA GLY A 46 2.53 -20.34 20.34
C GLY A 46 2.85 -18.82 20.30
N HIS A 47 2.97 -18.24 19.11
CA HIS A 47 3.27 -16.81 18.92
C HIS A 47 2.11 -16.01 18.31
N TYR A 48 1.01 -16.69 17.97
CA TYR A 48 -0.19 -16.04 17.46
C TYR A 48 -1.08 -15.61 18.63
N ASP A 49 -1.35 -14.32 18.72
CA ASP A 49 -2.27 -13.74 19.69
C ASP A 49 -3.28 -12.87 18.93
N ASP A 50 -4.57 -13.20 19.08
CA ASP A 50 -5.67 -12.53 18.38
C ASP A 50 -5.69 -11.03 18.69
N ASN A 51 -5.44 -10.66 19.95
CA ASN A 51 -5.43 -9.26 20.36
C ASN A 51 -4.28 -8.50 19.69
N ALA A 52 -3.07 -9.05 19.71
CA ALA A 52 -1.92 -8.49 19.02
C ALA A 52 -2.13 -8.38 17.51
N PHE A 53 -2.83 -9.34 16.89
CA PHE A 53 -3.22 -9.27 15.48
C PHE A 53 -4.13 -8.08 15.22
N TRP A 54 -5.24 -7.95 15.95
CA TRP A 54 -6.19 -6.86 15.79
C TRP A 54 -5.55 -5.49 16.05
N GLU A 55 -4.71 -5.39 17.08
CA GLU A 55 -4.00 -4.15 17.40
C GLU A 55 -3.00 -3.76 16.30
N LYS A 56 -2.25 -4.73 15.75
CA LYS A 56 -1.40 -4.48 14.58
C LYS A 56 -2.23 -4.05 13.38
N LEU A 57 -3.31 -4.76 13.06
CA LEU A 57 -4.15 -4.47 11.90
C LEU A 57 -4.76 -3.06 11.98
N LYS A 58 -5.36 -2.70 13.12
CA LYS A 58 -5.89 -1.34 13.35
C LYS A 58 -4.80 -0.30 13.21
N LYS A 59 -3.63 -0.51 13.83
CA LYS A 59 -2.53 0.46 13.81
C LYS A 59 -1.95 0.68 12.41
N PHE A 60 -1.66 -0.40 11.69
CA PHE A 60 -1.08 -0.31 10.35
C PHE A 60 -2.11 0.10 9.32
N GLY A 61 -3.33 -0.45 9.37
CA GLY A 61 -4.43 -0.09 8.49
C GLY A 61 -4.81 1.38 8.61
N ARG A 62 -4.95 1.90 9.85
CA ARG A 62 -5.22 3.33 10.08
C ARG A 62 -4.09 4.21 9.53
N LYS A 63 -2.83 3.88 9.81
CA LYS A 63 -1.67 4.64 9.29
C LYS A 63 -1.57 4.61 7.77
N ALA A 64 -1.84 3.47 7.15
CA ALA A 64 -1.85 3.34 5.69
C ALA A 64 -3.00 4.15 5.08
N GLY A 65 -4.20 4.03 5.62
CA GLY A 65 -5.38 4.79 5.19
C GLY A 65 -5.15 6.30 5.25
N ILE A 66 -4.63 6.81 6.38
CA ILE A 66 -4.26 8.23 6.55
C ILE A 66 -3.33 8.68 5.41
N LYS A 67 -2.29 7.92 5.07
CA LYS A 67 -1.32 8.29 4.02
C LYS A 67 -1.93 8.30 2.63
N VAL A 68 -2.73 7.28 2.30
CA VAL A 68 -3.39 7.17 0.99
C VAL A 68 -4.38 8.32 0.80
N VAL A 69 -5.23 8.56 1.80
CA VAL A 69 -6.21 9.64 1.75
C VAL A 69 -5.52 11.00 1.71
N TYR A 70 -4.44 11.19 2.49
CA TYR A 70 -3.66 12.42 2.43
C TYR A 70 -3.08 12.70 1.05
N ALA A 71 -2.51 11.68 0.38
CA ALA A 71 -2.01 11.82 -0.99
C ALA A 71 -3.12 12.23 -1.97
N ALA A 72 -4.29 11.58 -1.90
CA ALA A 72 -5.42 11.94 -2.74
C ALA A 72 -5.93 13.38 -2.48
N LEU A 73 -6.00 13.80 -1.21
CA LEU A 73 -6.40 15.16 -0.83
C LEU A 73 -5.41 16.21 -1.30
N LEU A 74 -4.10 15.96 -1.18
CA LEU A 74 -3.06 16.85 -1.71
C LEU A 74 -3.26 17.07 -3.22
N LEU A 75 -3.42 16.00 -3.99
CA LEU A 75 -3.69 16.09 -5.43
C LEU A 75 -4.96 16.90 -5.71
N TYR A 76 -6.04 16.62 -4.98
CA TYR A 76 -7.31 17.33 -5.12
C TYR A 76 -7.16 18.84 -4.86
N TYR A 77 -6.50 19.24 -3.78
CA TYR A 77 -6.33 20.65 -3.44
C TYR A 77 -5.33 21.35 -4.37
N VAL A 78 -4.28 20.69 -4.86
CA VAL A 78 -3.46 21.25 -5.95
C VAL A 78 -4.32 21.46 -7.19
N LEU A 79 -5.18 20.51 -7.58
CA LEU A 79 -6.07 20.67 -8.73
C LEU A 79 -7.03 21.86 -8.59
N LYS A 80 -7.43 22.21 -7.37
CA LYS A 80 -8.31 23.35 -7.08
C LYS A 80 -7.58 24.69 -6.95
N SER A 81 -6.26 24.68 -6.75
CA SER A 81 -5.48 25.91 -6.64
C SER A 81 -5.44 26.69 -7.97
N PRO A 82 -5.64 28.03 -7.95
CA PRO A 82 -5.62 28.86 -9.16
C PRO A 82 -4.25 28.91 -9.83
N GLY A 83 -3.17 28.57 -9.11
CA GLY A 83 -1.80 28.56 -9.64
C GLY A 83 -1.41 27.31 -10.43
N THR A 84 -2.31 26.34 -10.60
CA THR A 84 -1.96 25.03 -11.16
C THR A 84 -1.95 25.04 -12.69
N SER A 85 -0.78 24.77 -13.27
CA SER A 85 -0.58 24.76 -14.72
C SER A 85 -1.46 23.71 -15.40
N GLY A 86 -1.90 23.96 -16.65
CA GLY A 86 -2.73 22.99 -17.39
C GLY A 86 -2.09 21.59 -17.50
N LYS A 87 -0.77 21.52 -17.60
CA LYS A 87 -0.02 20.24 -17.61
C LYS A 87 -0.14 19.50 -16.29
N ASP A 88 -0.01 20.21 -15.16
CA ASP A 88 -0.10 19.59 -13.84
C ASP A 88 -1.54 19.16 -13.52
N ARG A 89 -2.53 19.94 -13.96
CA ARG A 89 -3.96 19.53 -13.91
C ARG A 89 -4.18 18.20 -14.63
N ALA A 90 -3.62 18.03 -15.83
CA ALA A 90 -3.75 16.79 -16.59
C ALA A 90 -3.10 15.60 -15.87
N LYS A 91 -1.90 15.76 -15.31
CA LYS A 91 -1.23 14.70 -14.53
C LYS A 91 -2.04 14.31 -13.29
N ILE A 92 -2.55 15.31 -12.55
CA ILE A 92 -3.39 15.08 -11.36
C ILE A 92 -4.67 14.35 -11.74
N LEU A 93 -5.36 14.79 -12.80
CA LEU A 93 -6.56 14.13 -13.30
C LEU A 93 -6.28 12.70 -13.78
N GLY A 94 -5.11 12.45 -14.37
CA GLY A 94 -4.69 11.09 -14.71
C GLY A 94 -4.50 10.20 -13.48
N ALA A 95 -3.80 10.70 -12.46
CA ALA A 95 -3.55 9.97 -11.22
C ALA A 95 -4.82 9.73 -10.40
N LEU A 96 -5.66 10.77 -10.21
CA LEU A 96 -6.94 10.66 -9.51
C LEU A 96 -7.98 9.89 -10.33
N GLY A 97 -7.96 10.04 -11.66
CA GLY A 97 -8.80 9.28 -12.56
C GLY A 97 -8.51 7.79 -12.44
N TYR A 98 -7.23 7.40 -12.48
CA TYR A 98 -6.82 6.01 -12.24
C TYR A 98 -7.31 5.51 -10.88
N PHE A 99 -7.08 6.28 -9.80
CA PHE A 99 -7.51 5.95 -8.43
C PHE A 99 -9.04 5.80 -8.26
N LEU A 100 -9.85 6.53 -9.05
CA LEU A 100 -11.31 6.53 -8.94
C LEU A 100 -11.99 5.58 -9.93
N LEU A 101 -11.29 5.11 -10.96
CA LEU A 101 -11.87 4.24 -11.97
C LEU A 101 -12.11 2.85 -11.37
N PRO A 102 -13.30 2.26 -11.56
CA PRO A 102 -13.64 0.97 -10.98
C PRO A 102 -13.00 -0.18 -11.79
N ILE A 103 -11.72 -0.52 -11.56
CA ILE A 103 -11.05 -1.78 -11.98
C ILE A 103 -11.05 -2.10 -13.52
N ASP A 104 -11.81 -1.40 -14.35
CA ASP A 104 -12.17 -1.80 -15.72
C ASP A 104 -11.24 -1.21 -16.79
N LEU A 105 -9.92 -1.40 -16.61
CA LEU A 105 -9.00 -1.35 -17.77
C LEU A 105 -7.92 -2.44 -17.76
N ILE A 106 -7.95 -3.37 -16.79
CA ILE A 106 -7.18 -4.62 -16.86
C ILE A 106 -8.10 -5.78 -16.48
N PRO A 107 -9.04 -6.18 -17.36
CA PRO A 107 -9.55 -7.54 -17.31
C PRO A 107 -8.39 -8.48 -17.70
N ASP A 108 -8.10 -9.45 -16.84
CA ASP A 108 -7.44 -10.74 -17.14
C ASP A 108 -5.93 -10.99 -16.92
N PHE A 109 -5.13 -10.22 -16.16
CA PHE A 109 -3.69 -10.57 -16.01
C PHE A 109 -3.03 -10.70 -14.62
N LEU A 110 -3.63 -10.29 -13.50
CA LEU A 110 -2.97 -10.42 -12.19
C LEU A 110 -3.95 -10.82 -11.07
N PRO A 111 -3.93 -12.07 -10.58
CA PRO A 111 -4.85 -12.53 -9.53
C PRO A 111 -4.62 -11.89 -8.14
N ILE A 112 -3.63 -10.99 -7.97
CA ILE A 112 -3.15 -10.56 -6.63
C ILE A 112 -2.83 -9.04 -6.50
N ALA A 113 -2.88 -8.21 -7.56
CA ALA A 113 -2.13 -6.94 -7.57
C ALA A 113 -2.87 -5.59 -7.81
N GLY A 114 -4.19 -5.48 -7.62
CA GLY A 114 -4.91 -4.22 -7.94
C GLY A 114 -4.52 -2.99 -7.09
N TYR A 115 -4.32 -3.18 -5.78
CA TYR A 115 -4.12 -2.05 -4.84
C TYR A 115 -2.74 -1.36 -4.94
N THR A 116 -1.74 -2.09 -5.43
CA THR A 116 -0.38 -1.55 -5.55
C THR A 116 -0.29 -0.51 -6.66
N ASP A 117 -1.02 -0.72 -7.76
CA ASP A 117 -0.99 0.17 -8.93
C ASP A 117 -1.69 1.51 -8.63
N ASP A 118 -2.79 1.51 -7.87
CA ASP A 118 -3.46 2.74 -7.42
C ASP A 118 -2.54 3.61 -6.55
N LEU A 119 -1.83 2.97 -5.61
CA LEU A 119 -0.86 3.67 -4.77
C LEU A 119 0.32 4.20 -5.60
N ALA A 120 0.76 3.46 -6.62
CA ALA A 120 1.77 3.92 -7.55
C ALA A 120 1.31 5.15 -8.33
N ALA A 121 0.06 5.17 -8.81
CA ALA A 121 -0.52 6.31 -9.51
C ALA A 121 -0.61 7.57 -8.62
N LEU A 122 -1.10 7.43 -7.38
CA LEU A 122 -1.14 8.55 -6.42
C LEU A 122 0.27 9.07 -6.10
N THR A 123 1.21 8.17 -5.84
CA THR A 123 2.61 8.50 -5.54
C THR A 123 3.27 9.24 -6.72
N TRP A 124 3.04 8.75 -7.94
CA TRP A 124 3.52 9.38 -9.17
C TRP A 124 2.90 10.77 -9.39
N GLY A 125 1.60 10.91 -9.13
CA GLY A 125 0.91 12.21 -9.19
C GLY A 125 1.53 13.22 -8.23
N ILE A 126 1.77 12.81 -6.98
CA ILE A 126 2.39 13.66 -5.95
C ILE A 126 3.79 14.06 -6.37
N TYR A 127 4.60 13.12 -6.86
CA TYR A 127 5.94 13.39 -7.38
C TYR A 127 5.91 14.43 -8.51
N CYS A 128 4.96 14.29 -9.44
CA CYS A 128 4.83 15.17 -10.59
C CYS A 128 4.46 16.62 -10.22
N VAL A 129 3.73 16.81 -9.12
CA VAL A 129 3.23 18.13 -8.70
C VAL A 129 3.81 18.61 -7.37
N MET A 130 4.90 18.00 -6.90
CA MET A 130 5.53 18.30 -5.63
C MET A 130 5.83 19.79 -5.45
N LYS A 131 6.27 20.46 -6.53
CA LYS A 131 6.57 21.90 -6.55
C LYS A 131 5.32 22.79 -6.42
N SER A 132 4.14 22.25 -6.71
CA SER A 132 2.85 22.94 -6.63
C SER A 132 2.14 22.72 -5.30
N ILE A 133 2.67 21.86 -4.43
CA ILE A 133 2.14 21.63 -3.07
C ILE A 133 2.55 22.79 -2.18
N THR A 134 1.65 23.76 -2.00
CA THR A 134 1.87 24.91 -1.13
C THR A 134 1.55 24.59 0.35
N PRO A 135 1.99 25.42 1.31
CA PRO A 135 1.59 25.29 2.71
C PRO A 135 0.06 25.30 2.89
N GLU A 136 -0.65 26.11 2.12
CA GLU A 136 -2.12 26.17 2.13
C GLU A 136 -2.77 24.85 1.68
N VAL A 137 -2.24 24.23 0.62
CA VAL A 137 -2.70 22.90 0.16
C VAL A 137 -2.50 21.84 1.25
N LYS A 138 -1.33 21.85 1.92
CA LYS A 138 -1.06 20.93 3.03
C LYS A 138 -2.03 21.16 4.18
N ALA A 139 -2.28 22.41 4.56
CA ALA A 139 -3.21 22.76 5.64
C ALA A 139 -4.64 22.31 5.33
N ASN A 140 -5.13 22.57 4.12
CA ASN A 140 -6.47 22.13 3.68
C ASN A 140 -6.60 20.60 3.68
N ALA A 141 -5.57 19.89 3.18
CA ALA A 141 -5.55 18.44 3.20
C ALA A 141 -5.51 17.88 4.63
N ALA A 142 -4.67 18.43 5.51
CA ALA A 142 -4.58 18.02 6.91
C ALA A 142 -5.88 18.27 7.68
N ALA A 143 -6.49 19.45 7.51
CA ALA A 143 -7.77 19.78 8.13
C ALA A 143 -8.88 18.79 7.74
N LYS A 144 -8.97 18.45 6.44
CA LYS A 144 -9.94 17.45 5.97
C LYS A 144 -9.62 16.05 6.49
N LEU A 145 -8.34 15.72 6.66
CA LEU A 145 -7.92 14.44 7.22
C LEU A 145 -8.29 14.32 8.70
N HIS A 146 -8.13 15.37 9.50
CA HIS A 146 -8.59 15.40 10.90
C HIS A 146 -10.10 15.32 11.01
N GLU A 147 -10.84 15.94 10.10
CA GLU A 147 -12.30 15.80 10.04
C GLU A 147 -12.72 14.33 9.87
N TRP A 148 -11.99 13.54 9.07
CA TRP A 148 -12.35 12.16 8.76
C TRP A 148 -11.76 11.11 9.70
N PHE A 149 -10.51 11.30 10.11
CA PHE A 149 -9.77 10.31 10.91
C PHE A 149 -9.66 10.69 12.39
N GLY A 150 -10.15 11.88 12.77
CA GLY A 150 -10.03 12.41 14.13
C GLY A 150 -8.58 12.72 14.50
N ASP A 151 -8.24 12.47 15.76
CA ASP A 151 -6.90 12.72 16.27
C ASP A 151 -5.90 11.67 15.76
N PHE A 152 -4.95 12.12 14.96
CA PHE A 152 -3.76 11.36 14.60
C PHE A 152 -2.52 12.25 14.77
N ASP A 153 -1.36 11.61 14.83
CA ASP A 153 -0.09 12.31 14.99
C ASP A 153 0.34 12.95 13.65
N ASP A 154 0.41 14.27 13.62
CA ASP A 154 0.83 15.08 12.46
C ASP A 154 2.23 14.73 11.97
N SER A 155 3.07 14.11 12.81
CA SER A 155 4.37 13.60 12.38
C SER A 155 4.25 12.58 11.24
N LEU A 156 3.09 11.91 11.09
CA LEU A 156 2.80 11.03 9.97
C LEU A 156 2.76 11.76 8.62
N LEU A 157 2.33 13.03 8.62
CA LEU A 157 2.27 13.86 7.42
C LEU A 157 3.66 14.36 7.02
N GLU A 158 4.52 14.66 7.99
CA GLU A 158 5.91 15.02 7.71
C GLU A 158 6.72 13.81 7.22
N LEU A 159 6.56 12.65 7.86
CA LEU A 159 7.16 11.39 7.43
C LEU A 159 6.69 10.99 6.02
N PHE A 160 5.46 11.35 5.64
CA PHE A 160 4.99 11.14 4.28
C PHE A 160 5.87 11.87 3.27
N PHE A 161 6.23 13.12 3.51
CA PHE A 161 7.09 13.89 2.60
C PHE A 161 8.57 13.49 2.67
N GLU A 162 9.06 13.02 3.82
CA GLU A 162 10.45 12.52 3.94
C GLU A 162 10.75 11.42 2.89
N LYS A 163 9.76 10.55 2.61
CA LYS A 163 9.88 9.51 1.57
C LYS A 163 10.14 10.06 0.17
N PHE A 164 9.69 11.28 -0.14
CA PHE A 164 9.92 11.94 -1.42
C PHE A 164 11.16 12.84 -1.42
N GLY A 165 11.68 13.19 -0.23
CA GLY A 165 12.85 14.06 -0.05
C GLY A 165 14.19 13.33 -0.07
N LYS A 166 14.22 12.00 0.09
CA LYS A 166 15.47 11.23 -0.07
C LYS A 166 15.92 11.24 -1.53
N LYS A 167 16.83 12.15 -1.87
CA LYS A 167 17.71 12.02 -3.02
C LYS A 167 18.35 10.63 -2.96
N LYS A 168 18.16 9.84 -4.01
CA LYS A 168 18.94 8.63 -4.24
C LYS A 168 20.28 9.13 -4.77
N ASP A 169 21.23 9.32 -3.86
CA ASP A 169 22.63 9.50 -4.21
C ASP A 169 23.17 8.24 -4.90
#